data_AF-A0A914UTX8-F1
#
_entry.id   AF-A0A914UTX8-F1
#
_cell.length_a   1.000
_cell.length_b   1.000
_cell.length_c   1.000
_cell.angle_alpha   90.00
_cell.angle_beta   90.00
_cell.angle_gamma   90.00
#
_symmetry.space_group_name_H-M   'P 1'
#
loop_
_entity.id
_entity.type
_entity.pdbx_description
1 polymer ?
#
loop_
_entity_poly.entity_id
_entity_poly.type
_entity_poly.pdbx_seq_one_letter_code
_entity_poly.pdbx_strand_id
1 'polypeptide(L)'
;MAADEFIGFNNAVFLSERDTADRNFALSYFMKECKCFPETGNQIRDTLDFYFQLCSLEANCESLAVMAATLANGGVCPLTSEKCLANRPCRDVLSLMYSCGMYDYSGQFAFHVGLPAKSGVSGALIVVIPNLLGICMFSPPLDKMGNTVRGVEFCKLMINKFKFHNYDTLLHSDAEKFDPRKAVGEGDAEQVVILLFAAKNGDISAVRRWFMQGASLEMADYDGRTALHLAASEGHVELVKFLLNVAKVQHDPKD
;
A
#
# COMPACT_ATOMS: atom_id res chain seq x y z
N MET A 1 -20.15 -3.13 3.40
CA MET A 1 -18.70 -2.80 3.39
C MET A 1 -17.92 -3.56 4.46
N ALA A 2 -18.42 -3.67 5.71
CA ALA A 2 -17.74 -4.39 6.78
C ALA A 2 -18.13 -5.89 6.87
N ALA A 3 -18.73 -6.50 5.84
CA ALA A 3 -19.15 -7.91 5.85
C ALA A 3 -20.02 -8.33 7.05
N ASP A 4 -21.00 -7.51 7.42
CA ASP A 4 -21.85 -7.71 8.61
C ASP A 4 -21.10 -7.75 9.96
N GLU A 5 -19.84 -7.30 9.99
CA GLU A 5 -19.12 -7.09 11.24
C GLU A 5 -19.66 -5.89 12.03
N PHE A 6 -19.16 -5.76 13.26
CA PHE A 6 -19.62 -4.77 14.24
C PHE A 6 -19.55 -3.34 13.70
N ILE A 7 -20.73 -2.73 13.55
CA ILE A 7 -20.92 -1.30 13.38
C ILE A 7 -21.92 -0.86 14.45
N GLY A 8 -21.45 -0.09 15.41
CA GLY A 8 -22.22 0.43 16.54
C GLY A 8 -22.46 1.93 16.43
N PHE A 9 -23.07 2.47 17.47
CA PHE A 9 -23.33 3.89 17.61
C PHE A 9 -23.21 4.31 19.08
N ASN A 10 -22.40 5.33 19.35
CA ASN A 10 -22.19 5.86 20.68
C ASN A 10 -22.98 7.15 20.90
N ASN A 11 -24.14 7.03 21.54
CA ASN A 11 -24.97 8.20 21.85
C ASN A 11 -24.31 9.17 22.83
N ALA A 12 -23.44 8.69 23.74
CA ALA A 12 -22.76 9.57 24.69
C ALA A 12 -21.71 10.44 24.00
N VAL A 13 -20.93 9.88 23.06
CA VAL A 13 -20.01 10.64 22.22
C VAL A 13 -20.78 11.62 21.34
N PHE A 14 -21.89 11.20 20.74
CA PHE A 14 -22.75 12.10 19.95
C PHE A 14 -23.19 13.34 20.73
N LEU A 15 -23.73 13.15 21.94
CA LEU A 15 -24.17 14.27 22.78
C LEU A 15 -22.98 15.16 23.18
N SER A 16 -21.85 14.56 23.57
CA SER A 16 -20.64 15.28 23.95
C SER A 16 -20.05 16.11 22.80
N GLU A 17 -19.97 15.53 21.60
CA GLU A 17 -19.48 16.21 20.39
C GLU A 17 -20.43 17.36 20.05
N ARG A 18 -21.74 17.11 20.01
CA ARG A 18 -22.74 18.15 19.70
C ARG A 18 -22.68 19.33 20.67
N ASP A 19 -22.52 19.07 21.96
CA ASP A 19 -22.50 20.10 23.00
C ASP A 19 -21.21 20.95 22.99
N THR A 20 -20.14 20.47 22.33
CA THR A 20 -18.83 21.16 22.26
C THR A 20 -18.43 21.61 20.86
N ALA A 21 -19.31 21.45 19.87
CA ALA A 21 -19.02 21.65 18.45
C ALA A 21 -19.14 23.10 17.95
N ASP A 22 -18.71 24.08 18.74
CA ASP A 22 -18.81 25.52 18.41
C ASP A 22 -18.21 25.85 17.03
N ARG A 23 -17.07 25.23 16.71
CA ARG A 23 -16.38 25.41 15.42
C ARG A 23 -17.22 24.92 14.24
N ASN A 24 -17.87 23.76 14.39
CA ASN A 24 -18.70 23.19 13.33
C ASN A 24 -19.97 24.02 13.11
N PHE A 25 -20.57 24.53 14.18
CA PHE A 25 -21.68 25.48 14.06
C PHE A 25 -21.25 26.74 13.30
N ALA A 26 -20.16 27.40 13.69
CA ALA A 26 -19.67 28.59 13.01
C ALA A 26 -19.40 28.36 11.51
N LEU A 27 -18.71 27.27 11.16
CA LEU A 27 -18.43 26.91 9.77
C LEU A 27 -19.72 26.65 8.98
N SER A 28 -20.70 25.96 9.57
CA SER A 28 -21.96 25.65 8.90
C SER A 28 -22.77 26.91 8.56
N TYR A 29 -22.79 27.91 9.44
CA TYR A 29 -23.47 29.18 9.17
C TYR A 29 -22.74 29.99 8.10
N PHE A 30 -21.41 29.95 8.07
CA PHE A 30 -20.64 30.56 7.00
C PHE A 30 -20.92 29.87 5.64
N MET A 31 -20.91 28.54 5.62
CA MET A 31 -21.25 27.75 4.43
C MET A 31 -22.68 28.01 3.94
N LYS A 32 -23.63 28.27 4.86
CA LYS A 32 -25.00 28.68 4.50
C LYS A 32 -25.01 29.98 3.72
N GLU A 33 -24.35 31.01 4.24
CA GLU A 33 -24.29 32.32 3.62
C GLU A 33 -23.66 32.24 2.23
N CYS A 34 -22.61 31.43 2.09
CA CYS A 34 -21.96 31.15 0.82
C CYS A 34 -22.75 30.20 -0.12
N LYS A 35 -23.98 29.80 0.24
CA LYS A 35 -24.83 28.88 -0.55
C LYS A 35 -24.15 27.56 -0.89
N CYS A 36 -23.35 27.02 0.03
CA CYS A 36 -22.65 25.75 -0.17
C CYS A 36 -23.56 24.52 0.00
N PHE A 37 -24.78 24.68 0.53
CA PHE A 37 -25.75 23.61 0.69
C PHE A 37 -26.75 23.57 -0.48
N PRO A 38 -27.28 22.39 -0.85
CA PRO A 38 -28.33 22.27 -1.86
C PRO A 38 -29.57 23.08 -1.50
N GLU A 39 -30.22 23.69 -2.50
CA GLU A 39 -31.42 24.51 -2.31
C GLU A 39 -32.62 23.72 -1.76
N THR A 40 -32.62 22.40 -1.97
CA THR A 40 -33.65 21.47 -1.49
C THR A 40 -33.35 20.87 -0.11
N GLY A 41 -32.34 21.38 0.60
CA GLY A 41 -31.82 20.79 1.82
C GLY A 41 -32.63 21.02 3.09
N ASN A 42 -32.47 20.11 4.06
CA ASN A 42 -32.97 20.24 5.43
C ASN A 42 -32.37 21.46 6.14
N GLN A 43 -32.88 21.76 7.35
CA GLN A 43 -32.28 22.81 8.16
C GLN A 43 -30.82 22.47 8.50
N ILE A 44 -29.98 23.49 8.67
CA ILE A 44 -28.56 23.31 8.99
C ILE A 44 -28.37 22.49 10.26
N ARG A 45 -29.25 22.70 11.24
CA ARG A 45 -29.22 21.95 12.50
C ARG A 45 -29.39 20.45 12.25
N ASP A 46 -30.36 20.05 11.43
CA ASP A 46 -30.58 18.64 11.09
C ASP A 46 -29.36 18.04 10.36
N THR A 47 -28.74 18.83 9.48
CA THR A 47 -27.53 18.41 8.75
C THR A 47 -26.34 18.24 9.68
N LEU A 48 -26.18 19.14 10.65
CA LEU A 48 -25.13 19.04 11.67
C LEU A 48 -25.36 17.90 12.64
N ASP A 49 -26.61 17.70 13.10
CA ASP A 49 -26.95 16.57 13.96
C ASP A 49 -26.64 15.25 13.25
N PHE A 50 -26.98 15.13 11.96
CA PHE A 50 -26.61 13.97 11.16
C PHE A 50 -25.08 13.80 11.04
N TYR A 51 -24.34 14.89 10.82
CA TYR A 51 -22.88 14.87 10.81
C TYR A 51 -22.30 14.35 12.15
N PHE A 52 -22.80 14.83 13.28
CA PHE A 52 -22.34 14.36 14.60
C PHE A 52 -22.71 12.89 14.84
N GLN A 53 -23.88 12.45 14.38
CA GLN A 53 -24.27 11.04 14.44
C GLN A 53 -23.27 10.15 13.67
N LEU A 54 -22.88 10.56 12.46
CA LEU A 54 -21.89 9.83 11.66
C LEU A 54 -20.50 9.81 12.31
N CYS A 55 -20.07 10.91 12.92
CA CYS A 55 -18.81 10.98 13.66
C CYS A 55 -18.80 10.14 14.95
N SER A 56 -19.98 9.72 15.43
CA SER A 56 -20.15 8.95 16.67
C SER A 56 -20.45 7.47 16.43
N LEU A 57 -20.26 6.99 15.20
CA LEU A 57 -20.31 5.57 14.88
C LEU A 57 -19.13 4.84 15.54
N GLU A 58 -19.40 3.63 16.02
CA GLU A 58 -18.39 2.77 16.62
C GLU A 58 -18.06 1.62 15.69
N ALA A 59 -16.78 1.25 15.66
CA ALA A 59 -16.29 0.10 14.92
C ALA A 59 -15.06 -0.46 15.65
N ASN A 60 -14.76 -1.73 15.42
CA ASN A 60 -13.53 -2.36 15.90
C ASN A 60 -12.45 -2.36 14.79
N CYS A 61 -11.22 -2.78 15.11
CA CYS A 61 -10.16 -2.83 14.11
C CYS A 61 -10.47 -3.79 12.95
N GLU A 62 -11.17 -4.89 13.22
CA GLU A 62 -11.50 -5.92 12.23
C GLU A 62 -12.45 -5.36 11.16
N SER A 63 -13.59 -4.81 11.59
CA SER A 63 -14.59 -4.18 10.71
C SER A 63 -14.00 -3.04 9.87
N LEU A 64 -13.19 -2.17 10.48
CA LEU A 64 -12.51 -1.09 9.76
C LEU A 64 -11.46 -1.61 8.77
N ALA A 65 -10.75 -2.70 9.09
CA ALA A 65 -9.82 -3.34 8.16
C ALA A 65 -10.57 -3.92 6.95
N VAL A 66 -11.73 -4.56 7.16
CA VAL A 66 -12.58 -5.07 6.07
C VAL A 66 -13.13 -3.92 5.20
N MET A 67 -13.53 -2.80 5.81
CA MET A 67 -13.95 -1.60 5.07
C MET A 67 -12.81 -1.01 4.24
N ALA A 68 -11.61 -0.89 4.81
CA ALA A 68 -10.42 -0.44 4.09
C ALA A 68 -10.06 -1.40 2.94
N ALA A 69 -10.18 -2.72 3.15
CA ALA A 69 -9.93 -3.73 2.13
C ALA A 69 -11.00 -3.71 1.03
N THR A 70 -12.25 -3.36 1.36
CA THR A 70 -13.32 -3.14 0.36
C THR A 70 -12.98 -1.98 -0.57
N LEU A 71 -12.37 -0.90 -0.05
CA LEU A 71 -11.84 0.18 -0.89
C LEU A 71 -10.64 -0.28 -1.72
N ALA A 72 -9.72 -1.05 -1.14
CA ALA A 72 -8.58 -1.64 -1.85
C ALA A 72 -9.02 -2.50 -3.05
N ASN A 73 -10.15 -3.21 -2.89
CA ASN A 73 -10.73 -4.11 -3.87
C ASN A 73 -11.77 -3.43 -4.78
N GLY A 74 -11.64 -2.11 -5.00
CA GLY A 74 -12.45 -1.38 -5.97
C GLY A 74 -13.95 -1.30 -5.66
N GLY A 75 -14.32 -1.42 -4.37
CA GLY A 75 -15.70 -1.32 -3.90
C GLY A 75 -16.41 -2.66 -3.69
N VAL A 76 -15.73 -3.78 -3.92
CA VAL A 76 -16.24 -5.13 -3.66
C VAL A 76 -15.72 -5.64 -2.32
N CYS A 77 -16.62 -6.06 -1.44
CA CYS A 77 -16.24 -6.54 -0.12
C CYS A 77 -15.45 -7.86 -0.25
N PRO A 78 -14.24 -7.98 0.34
CA PRO A 78 -13.40 -9.15 0.14
C PRO A 78 -13.93 -10.42 0.83
N LEU A 79 -14.76 -10.29 1.87
CA LEU A 79 -15.30 -11.43 2.60
C LEU A 79 -16.64 -11.92 2.03
N THR A 80 -17.48 -11.02 1.52
CA THR A 80 -18.82 -11.37 1.00
C THR A 80 -18.89 -11.40 -0.52
N SER A 81 -17.87 -10.89 -1.22
CA SER A 81 -17.89 -10.66 -2.69
C SER A 81 -19.00 -9.72 -3.18
N GLU A 82 -19.68 -9.01 -2.27
CA GLU A 82 -20.75 -8.08 -2.61
C GLU A 82 -20.17 -6.74 -3.11
N LYS A 83 -20.76 -6.19 -4.18
CA LYS A 83 -20.41 -4.86 -4.67
C LYS A 83 -21.08 -3.77 -3.84
N CYS A 84 -20.38 -3.28 -2.81
CA CYS A 84 -20.86 -2.22 -1.92
C CYS A 84 -20.78 -0.83 -2.55
N LEU A 85 -19.76 -0.57 -3.37
CA LEU A 85 -19.50 0.73 -3.98
C LEU A 85 -19.16 0.59 -5.46
N ALA A 86 -19.42 1.65 -6.23
CA ALA A 86 -18.87 1.75 -7.58
C ALA A 86 -17.36 2.04 -7.52
N ASN A 87 -16.61 1.51 -8.50
CA ASN A 87 -15.16 1.66 -8.55
C ASN A 87 -14.70 3.13 -8.62
N ARG A 88 -15.41 3.98 -9.39
CA ARG A 88 -15.07 5.40 -9.55
C ARG A 88 -15.05 6.16 -8.21
N PRO A 89 -16.12 6.13 -7.38
CA PRO A 89 -16.07 6.66 -6.02
C PRO A 89 -14.90 6.13 -5.18
N CYS A 90 -14.59 4.83 -5.24
CA CYS A 90 -13.45 4.28 -4.50
C CYS A 90 -12.14 4.93 -4.92
N ARG A 91 -11.89 5.05 -6.23
CA ARG A 91 -10.71 5.74 -6.75
C ARG A 91 -10.64 7.19 -6.26
N ASP A 92 -11.75 7.93 -6.39
CA ASP A 92 -11.80 9.35 -6.02
C ASP A 92 -11.55 9.55 -4.51
N VAL A 93 -12.13 8.68 -3.65
CA VAL A 93 -11.88 8.66 -2.21
C VAL A 93 -10.42 8.33 -1.89
N LEU A 94 -9.83 7.31 -2.52
CA LEU A 94 -8.43 6.93 -2.28
C LEU A 94 -7.46 8.05 -2.69
N SER A 95 -7.75 8.76 -3.77
CA SER A 95 -6.97 9.95 -4.17
C SER A 95 -7.03 11.06 -3.12
N LEU A 96 -8.21 11.34 -2.55
CA LEU A 96 -8.36 12.33 -1.48
C LEU A 96 -7.73 11.89 -0.15
N MET A 97 -7.84 10.60 0.20
CA MET A 97 -7.15 10.03 1.36
C MET A 97 -5.63 10.18 1.23
N TYR A 98 -5.09 10.01 0.02
CA TYR A 98 -3.66 10.20 -0.24
C TYR A 98 -3.21 11.65 0.02
N SER A 99 -3.97 12.65 -0.42
CA SER A 99 -3.55 14.06 -0.31
C SER A 99 -4.00 14.78 0.96
N CYS A 100 -5.11 14.34 1.59
CA CYS A 100 -5.80 15.08 2.66
C CYS A 100 -6.18 14.19 3.87
N GLY A 101 -5.66 12.97 3.95
CA GLY A 101 -6.11 11.97 4.91
C GLY A 101 -5.63 12.12 6.36
N MET A 102 -4.48 12.75 6.57
CA MET A 102 -3.70 12.72 7.82
C MET A 102 -3.53 14.11 8.43
N TYR A 103 -4.57 14.94 8.39
CA TYR A 103 -4.54 16.34 8.84
C TYR A 103 -3.39 17.12 8.17
N ASP A 104 -2.70 17.99 8.90
CA ASP A 104 -1.56 18.76 8.37
C ASP A 104 -0.35 17.87 8.02
N TYR A 105 -0.33 16.61 8.48
CA TYR A 105 0.70 15.64 8.14
C TYR A 105 0.48 14.97 6.76
N SER A 106 -0.64 15.24 6.08
CA SER A 106 -1.00 14.53 4.82
C SER A 106 0.08 14.59 3.75
N GLY A 107 0.71 15.76 3.52
CA GLY A 107 1.77 15.89 2.53
C GLY A 107 3.04 15.11 2.88
N GLN A 108 3.45 15.11 4.15
CA GLN A 108 4.61 14.36 4.62
C GLN A 108 4.34 12.85 4.62
N PHE A 109 3.13 12.43 5.01
CA PHE A 109 2.71 11.04 4.95
C PHE A 109 2.68 10.52 3.51
N ALA A 110 2.12 11.30 2.58
CA ALA A 110 2.12 10.97 1.15
C ALA A 110 3.54 10.87 0.57
N PHE A 111 4.49 11.67 1.05
CA PHE A 111 5.87 11.63 0.57
C PHE A 111 6.69 10.48 1.17
N HIS A 112 6.55 10.19 2.46
CA HIS A 112 7.37 9.18 3.15
C HIS A 112 6.75 7.79 3.17
N VAL A 113 5.43 7.69 3.32
CA VAL A 113 4.69 6.42 3.38
C VAL A 113 4.03 6.12 2.03
N GLY A 114 3.48 7.13 1.37
CA GLY A 114 2.95 6.99 0.01
C GLY A 114 1.76 6.03 -0.10
N LEU A 115 0.93 5.97 0.93
CA LEU A 115 -0.30 5.17 0.95
C LEU A 115 -1.53 6.05 1.25
N PRO A 116 -2.70 5.78 0.63
CA PRO A 116 -3.96 6.36 1.07
C PRO A 116 -4.27 5.97 2.52
N ALA A 117 -4.51 6.96 3.38
CA ALA A 117 -4.82 6.73 4.78
C ALA A 117 -5.83 7.74 5.30
N LYS A 118 -6.49 7.44 6.43
CA LYS A 118 -7.29 8.42 7.17
C LYS A 118 -7.11 8.22 8.66
N SER A 119 -6.68 9.27 9.35
CA SER A 119 -6.61 9.31 10.82
C SER A 119 -7.91 9.81 11.42
N GLY A 120 -8.29 9.27 12.58
CA GLY A 120 -9.36 9.76 13.44
C GLY A 120 -8.84 10.19 14.81
N VAL A 121 -9.51 11.17 15.43
CA VAL A 121 -9.18 11.66 16.78
C VAL A 121 -9.40 10.62 17.88
N SER A 122 -10.10 9.52 17.59
CA SER A 122 -10.19 8.35 18.47
C SER A 122 -8.86 7.60 18.61
N GLY A 123 -7.89 7.87 17.72
CA GLY A 123 -6.63 7.11 17.61
C GLY A 123 -6.71 5.94 16.64
N ALA A 124 -7.82 5.79 15.91
CA ALA A 124 -7.94 4.86 14.80
C ALA A 124 -7.26 5.43 13.54
N LEU A 125 -6.60 4.55 12.78
CA LEU A 125 -5.98 4.87 11.50
C LEU A 125 -6.27 3.74 10.52
N ILE A 126 -6.97 4.08 9.44
CA ILE A 126 -7.14 3.17 8.30
C ILE A 126 -6.10 3.49 7.23
N VAL A 127 -5.53 2.44 6.65
CA VAL A 127 -4.57 2.51 5.55
C VAL A 127 -5.02 1.54 4.47
N VAL A 128 -5.00 2.00 3.22
CA VAL A 128 -5.40 1.20 2.07
C VAL A 128 -4.18 0.98 1.18
N ILE A 129 -3.89 -0.27 0.84
CA ILE A 129 -2.92 -0.62 -0.20
C ILE A 129 -3.74 -1.13 -1.39
N PRO A 130 -3.99 -0.28 -2.41
CA PRO A 130 -4.88 -0.61 -3.51
C PRO A 130 -4.52 -1.93 -4.20
N ASN A 131 -5.53 -2.74 -4.50
CA ASN A 131 -5.40 -4.07 -5.11
C ASN A 131 -4.65 -5.11 -4.26
N LEU A 132 -4.38 -4.84 -2.98
CA LEU A 132 -3.68 -5.79 -2.11
C LEU A 132 -4.43 -6.02 -0.79
N LEU A 133 -4.52 -5.01 0.07
CA LEU A 133 -5.10 -5.18 1.40
C LEU A 133 -5.53 -3.84 2.03
N GLY A 134 -6.36 -3.93 3.07
CA GLY A 134 -6.70 -2.81 3.95
C GLY A 134 -6.29 -3.11 5.39
N ILE A 135 -5.78 -2.10 6.08
CA ILE A 135 -5.30 -2.21 7.47
C ILE A 135 -6.05 -1.18 8.32
N CYS A 136 -6.44 -1.59 9.53
CA CYS A 136 -6.80 -0.67 10.59
C CYS A 136 -5.85 -0.84 11.76
N MET A 137 -5.37 0.28 12.30
CA MET A 137 -4.60 0.34 13.53
C MET A 137 -5.35 1.20 14.55
N PHE A 138 -5.19 0.88 15.83
CA PHE A 138 -5.80 1.65 16.91
C PHE A 138 -4.79 1.89 18.02
N SER A 139 -4.55 3.16 18.33
CA SER A 139 -3.74 3.60 19.45
C SER A 139 -4.20 5.00 19.86
N PRO A 140 -4.97 5.14 20.96
CA PRO A 140 -5.54 6.41 21.41
C PRO A 140 -4.56 7.58 21.59
N PRO A 141 -3.30 7.39 22.03
CA PRO A 141 -2.35 8.50 22.11
C PRO A 141 -2.09 9.15 20.75
N LEU A 142 -2.40 10.44 20.66
CA LEU A 142 -2.21 11.26 19.45
C LEU A 142 -0.94 12.13 19.55
N ASP A 143 -0.37 12.43 18.39
CA ASP A 143 0.67 13.43 18.25
C ASP A 143 0.09 14.87 18.25
N LYS A 144 0.96 15.87 18.12
CA LYS A 144 0.57 17.29 18.09
C LYS A 144 -0.29 17.67 16.88
N MET A 145 -0.33 16.84 15.84
CA MET A 145 -1.10 17.06 14.62
C MET A 145 -2.43 16.29 14.61
N GLY A 146 -2.73 15.53 15.68
CA GLY A 146 -3.97 14.76 15.82
C GLY A 146 -3.91 13.36 15.20
N ASN A 147 -2.73 12.88 14.81
CA ASN A 147 -2.55 11.53 14.29
C ASN A 147 -2.13 10.54 15.38
N THR A 148 -2.51 9.27 15.24
CA THR A 148 -2.08 8.23 16.18
C THR A 148 -0.56 8.02 16.15
N VAL A 149 0.10 8.12 17.31
CA VAL A 149 1.57 8.04 17.41
C VAL A 149 2.09 6.70 16.90
N ARG A 150 1.52 5.60 17.40
CA ARG A 150 1.98 4.25 17.07
C ARG A 150 1.57 3.83 15.66
N GLY A 151 0.39 4.26 15.19
CA GLY A 151 -0.07 3.90 13.84
C GLY A 151 0.78 4.57 12.76
N VAL A 152 1.15 5.84 12.93
CA VAL A 152 2.05 6.53 11.98
C VAL A 152 3.44 5.88 11.97
N GLU A 153 3.98 5.53 13.14
CA GLU A 153 5.29 4.88 13.22
C GLU A 153 5.29 3.49 12.59
N PHE A 154 4.23 2.70 12.82
CA PHE A 154 4.05 1.42 12.16
C PHE A 154 4.06 1.55 10.64
N CYS A 155 3.36 2.54 10.08
CA CYS A 155 3.35 2.79 8.63
C CYS A 155 4.75 3.04 8.07
N LYS A 156 5.59 3.81 8.76
CA LYS A 156 6.97 4.08 8.32
C LYS A 156 7.81 2.81 8.31
N LEU A 157 7.73 2.02 9.39
CA LEU A 157 8.44 0.74 9.49
C LEU A 157 7.97 -0.26 8.41
N MET A 158 6.67 -0.27 8.12
CA MET A 158 6.07 -1.12 7.09
C MET A 158 6.63 -0.77 5.70
N ILE A 159 6.69 0.50 5.32
CA ILE A 159 7.20 0.91 3.99
C ILE A 159 8.71 0.72 3.84
N ASN A 160 9.46 0.78 4.94
CA ASN A 160 10.87 0.42 4.92
C ASN A 160 11.10 -1.08 4.70
N LYS A 161 10.15 -1.91 5.14
CA LYS A 161 10.24 -3.37 5.01
C LYS A 161 9.62 -3.92 3.73
N PHE A 162 8.53 -3.33 3.26
CA PHE A 162 7.71 -3.86 2.16
C PHE A 162 7.62 -2.90 0.97
N LYS A 163 7.53 -3.45 -0.25
CA LYS A 163 7.31 -2.69 -1.50
C LYS A 163 5.85 -2.23 -1.65
N PHE A 164 5.37 -1.43 -0.71
CA PHE A 164 3.99 -0.95 -0.68
C PHE A 164 3.84 0.53 -1.03
N HIS A 165 4.93 1.31 -1.02
CA HIS A 165 4.83 2.72 -1.40
C HIS A 165 4.23 2.84 -2.80
N ASN A 166 3.29 3.77 -3.03
CA ASN A 166 2.63 3.90 -4.34
C ASN A 166 3.61 4.13 -5.50
N TYR A 167 4.79 4.69 -5.21
CA TYR A 167 5.86 4.94 -6.17
C TYR A 167 7.08 4.00 -6.03
N ASP A 168 6.99 2.94 -5.21
CA ASP A 168 8.00 1.89 -5.21
C ASP A 168 7.94 1.08 -6.53
N THR A 169 9.10 0.62 -6.98
CA THR A 169 9.24 -0.22 -8.17
C THR A 169 9.14 -1.71 -7.82
N LEU A 170 8.35 -2.44 -8.59
CA LEU A 170 8.15 -3.90 -8.42
C LEU A 170 9.23 -4.73 -9.14
N LEU A 171 9.95 -4.13 -10.09
CA LEU A 171 10.88 -4.82 -11.00
C LEU A 171 12.34 -4.69 -10.58
N HIS A 172 12.78 -3.48 -10.23
CA HIS A 172 14.20 -3.16 -10.03
C HIS A 172 14.38 -2.48 -8.68
N SER A 173 14.66 -3.23 -7.63
CA SER A 173 14.81 -2.62 -6.31
C SER A 173 16.25 -2.71 -5.86
N ASP A 174 16.86 -1.54 -5.65
CA ASP A 174 18.16 -1.41 -4.99
C ASP A 174 18.10 -1.73 -3.49
N ALA A 175 16.88 -1.91 -2.96
CA ALA A 175 16.61 -2.13 -1.55
C ALA A 175 16.11 -3.57 -1.32
N GLU A 176 16.57 -4.19 -0.24
CA GLU A 176 16.14 -5.50 0.28
C GLU A 176 14.70 -5.47 0.85
N LYS A 177 13.78 -4.77 0.19
CA LYS A 177 12.36 -4.75 0.56
C LYS A 177 11.68 -6.02 0.11
N PHE A 178 10.84 -6.58 0.97
CA PHE A 178 10.05 -7.78 0.67
C PHE A 178 8.78 -7.42 -0.11
N ASP A 179 8.44 -8.22 -1.13
CA ASP A 179 7.16 -8.13 -1.83
C ASP A 179 6.36 -9.41 -1.60
N PRO A 180 5.30 -9.37 -0.76
CA PRO A 180 4.49 -10.55 -0.47
C PRO A 180 3.63 -11.02 -1.65
N ARG A 181 3.59 -10.26 -2.76
CA ARG A 181 2.86 -10.67 -3.97
C ARG A 181 3.58 -11.77 -4.74
N LYS A 182 4.90 -11.90 -4.56
CA LYS A 182 5.70 -12.96 -5.16
C LYS A 182 5.69 -14.16 -4.21
N ALA A 183 5.46 -15.36 -4.73
CA ALA A 183 5.51 -16.57 -3.93
C ALA A 183 6.92 -16.73 -3.33
N VAL A 184 6.98 -17.14 -2.06
CA VAL A 184 8.23 -17.38 -1.34
C VAL A 184 8.94 -18.57 -2.00
N GLY A 185 9.96 -18.30 -2.83
CA GLY A 185 10.80 -19.29 -3.49
C GLY A 185 10.71 -19.36 -5.02
N GLU A 186 9.65 -18.83 -5.65
CA GLU A 186 9.52 -18.86 -7.12
C GLU A 186 10.39 -17.80 -7.81
N GLY A 187 10.56 -16.64 -7.18
CA GLY A 187 11.28 -15.52 -7.78
C GLY A 187 12.73 -15.84 -8.12
N ASP A 188 13.42 -16.64 -7.29
CA ASP A 188 14.82 -17.00 -7.52
C ASP A 188 14.92 -18.12 -8.57
N ALA A 189 14.04 -19.12 -8.51
CA ALA A 189 14.02 -20.22 -9.47
C ALA A 189 13.67 -19.76 -10.90
N GLU A 190 12.67 -18.88 -11.07
CA GLU A 190 12.35 -18.29 -12.36
C GLU A 190 13.50 -17.45 -12.91
N GLN A 191 14.15 -16.66 -12.04
CA GLN A 191 15.31 -15.86 -12.41
C GLN A 191 16.48 -16.73 -12.88
N VAL A 192 16.76 -17.84 -12.17
CA VAL A 192 17.76 -18.83 -12.58
C VAL A 192 17.44 -19.37 -13.97
N VAL A 193 16.21 -19.85 -14.18
CA VAL A 193 15.79 -20.45 -15.46
C VAL A 193 15.92 -19.46 -16.62
N ILE A 194 15.48 -18.21 -16.43
CA ILE A 194 15.56 -17.18 -17.48
C ILE A 194 17.01 -16.83 -17.79
N LEU A 195 17.86 -16.69 -16.77
CA LEU A 195 19.29 -16.40 -16.94
C LEU A 195 19.99 -17.53 -17.71
N LEU A 196 19.76 -18.78 -17.30
CA LEU A 196 20.35 -19.96 -17.93
C LEU A 196 19.88 -20.15 -19.37
N PHE A 197 18.60 -19.90 -19.65
CA PHE A 197 18.08 -19.93 -21.02
C PHE A 197 18.70 -18.86 -21.92
N ALA A 198 18.89 -17.63 -21.40
CA ALA A 198 19.60 -16.57 -22.12
C ALA A 198 21.06 -16.96 -22.39
N ALA A 199 21.73 -17.59 -21.42
CA ALA A 199 23.09 -18.07 -21.58
C ALA A 199 23.21 -19.19 -22.62
N LYS A 200 22.27 -20.13 -22.63
CA LYS A 200 22.20 -21.20 -23.62
C LYS A 200 22.04 -20.67 -25.05
N ASN A 201 21.20 -19.65 -25.25
CA ASN A 201 20.98 -19.05 -26.57
C ASN A 201 22.07 -18.05 -26.99
N GLY A 202 23.01 -17.72 -26.10
CA GLY A 202 24.06 -16.73 -26.36
C GLY A 202 23.55 -15.29 -26.38
N ASP A 203 22.43 -14.98 -25.73
CA ASP A 203 21.89 -13.61 -25.66
C ASP A 203 22.67 -12.76 -24.66
N ILE A 204 23.81 -12.23 -25.12
CA ILE A 204 24.69 -11.35 -24.35
C ILE A 204 23.95 -10.08 -23.92
N SER A 205 23.00 -9.58 -24.72
CA SER A 205 22.25 -8.37 -24.41
C SER A 205 21.32 -8.57 -23.22
N ALA A 206 20.69 -9.74 -23.11
CA ALA A 206 19.93 -10.12 -21.93
C ALA A 206 20.86 -10.24 -20.71
N VAL A 207 21.93 -11.02 -20.78
CA VAL A 207 22.84 -11.23 -19.62
C VAL A 207 23.47 -9.92 -19.14
N ARG A 208 23.83 -9.00 -20.05
CA ARG A 208 24.31 -7.66 -19.71
C ARG A 208 23.28 -6.82 -18.97
N ARG A 209 22.01 -6.84 -19.40
CA ARG A 209 20.93 -6.12 -18.71
C ARG A 209 20.76 -6.62 -17.28
N TRP A 210 20.81 -7.93 -17.09
CA TRP A 210 20.70 -8.56 -15.77
C TRP A 210 21.87 -8.19 -14.86
N PHE A 211 23.09 -8.21 -15.42
CA PHE A 211 24.29 -7.74 -14.71
C PHE A 211 24.18 -6.28 -14.27
N MET A 212 23.69 -5.40 -15.16
CA MET A 212 23.46 -3.99 -14.84
C MET A 212 22.35 -3.78 -13.79
N GLN A 213 21.42 -4.72 -13.65
CA GLN A 213 20.37 -4.72 -12.63
C GLN A 213 20.86 -5.25 -11.28
N GLY A 214 22.13 -5.64 -11.16
CA GLY A 214 22.69 -6.18 -9.92
C GLY A 214 22.28 -7.62 -9.62
N ALA A 215 21.73 -8.35 -10.59
CA ALA A 215 21.39 -9.76 -10.42
C ALA A 215 22.66 -10.59 -10.23
N SER A 216 22.63 -11.55 -9.29
CA SER A 216 23.72 -12.51 -9.12
C SER A 216 23.79 -13.43 -10.34
N LEU A 217 24.94 -13.47 -11.00
CA LEU A 217 25.17 -14.37 -12.14
C LEU A 217 25.73 -15.74 -11.73
N GLU A 218 25.92 -15.96 -10.43
CA GLU A 218 26.41 -17.21 -9.85
C GLU A 218 25.28 -18.18 -9.47
N MET A 219 24.03 -17.85 -9.84
CA MET A 219 22.88 -18.71 -9.61
C MET A 219 23.01 -20.01 -10.42
N ALA A 220 22.66 -21.13 -9.79
CA ALA A 220 22.74 -22.47 -10.36
C ALA A 220 21.36 -23.13 -10.41
N ASP A 221 21.13 -23.98 -11.41
CA ASP A 221 19.93 -24.84 -11.46
C ASP A 221 20.01 -26.03 -10.49
N TYR A 222 19.00 -26.90 -10.55
CA TYR A 222 18.91 -28.12 -9.74
C TYR A 222 20.06 -29.12 -10.00
N ASP A 223 20.78 -28.97 -11.11
CA ASP A 223 21.95 -29.78 -11.47
C ASP A 223 23.27 -29.07 -11.09
N GLY A 224 23.23 -27.94 -10.38
CA GLY A 224 24.42 -27.16 -10.02
C GLY A 224 25.00 -26.33 -11.17
N ARG A 225 24.29 -26.21 -12.30
CA ARG A 225 24.82 -25.54 -13.49
C ARG A 225 24.59 -24.03 -13.46
N THR A 226 25.67 -23.26 -13.61
CA THR A 226 25.62 -21.79 -13.73
C THR A 226 25.52 -21.34 -15.18
N ALA A 227 25.31 -20.04 -15.39
CA ALA A 227 25.31 -19.44 -16.73
C ALA A 227 26.62 -19.68 -17.50
N LEU A 228 27.75 -19.80 -16.78
CA LEU A 228 29.05 -20.08 -17.38
C LEU A 228 29.12 -21.51 -17.94
N HIS A 229 28.56 -22.51 -17.25
CA HIS A 229 28.51 -23.89 -17.74
C HIS A 229 27.77 -23.99 -19.07
N LEU A 230 26.60 -23.36 -19.17
CA LEU A 230 25.80 -23.39 -20.40
C LEU A 230 26.46 -22.59 -21.53
N ALA A 231 27.01 -21.41 -21.24
CA ALA A 231 27.72 -20.61 -22.24
C ALA A 231 28.96 -21.33 -22.80
N ALA A 232 29.70 -22.05 -21.94
CA ALA A 232 30.85 -22.84 -22.34
C ALA A 232 30.45 -24.09 -23.14
N SER A 233 29.39 -24.80 -22.73
CA SER A 233 28.89 -25.99 -23.41
C SER A 233 28.38 -25.69 -24.83
N GLU A 234 27.72 -24.55 -25.03
CA GLU A 234 27.16 -24.15 -26.32
C GLU A 234 28.20 -23.40 -27.19
N GLY A 235 29.37 -23.06 -26.64
CA GLY A 235 30.47 -22.43 -27.38
C GLY A 235 30.34 -20.91 -27.58
N HIS A 236 29.59 -20.20 -26.74
CA HIS A 236 29.38 -18.75 -26.85
C HIS A 236 30.58 -17.95 -26.30
N VAL A 237 31.66 -17.87 -27.08
CA VAL A 237 32.95 -17.27 -26.68
C VAL A 237 32.81 -15.83 -26.14
N GLU A 238 32.00 -15.00 -26.78
CA GLU A 238 31.81 -13.60 -26.36
C GLU A 238 31.06 -13.49 -25.02
N LEU A 239 30.12 -14.41 -24.76
CA LEU A 239 29.43 -14.48 -23.49
C LEU A 239 30.34 -14.99 -22.37
N VAL A 240 31.16 -16.01 -22.65
CA VAL A 240 32.16 -16.53 -21.69
C VAL A 240 33.18 -15.46 -21.31
N LYS A 241 33.70 -14.70 -22.28
CA LYS A 241 34.59 -13.55 -22.01
C LYS A 241 33.92 -12.51 -21.12
N PHE A 242 32.64 -12.22 -21.36
CA PHE A 242 31.89 -11.28 -20.54
C PHE A 242 31.73 -11.79 -19.10
N LEU A 243 31.33 -13.05 -18.93
CA LEU A 243 31.13 -13.66 -17.61
C LEU A 243 32.43 -13.74 -16.79
N LEU A 244 33.56 -14.05 -17.42
CA LEU A 244 34.85 -14.18 -16.74
C LEU A 244 35.52 -12.83 -16.46
N ASN A 245 35.57 -11.94 -17.46
CA ASN A 245 36.35 -10.70 -17.34
C ASN A 245 35.58 -9.57 -16.68
N VAL A 246 34.27 -9.47 -16.94
CA VAL A 246 33.42 -8.35 -16.46
C VAL A 246 32.65 -8.77 -15.22
N ALA A 247 31.89 -9.86 -15.31
CA ALA A 247 31.08 -10.33 -14.19
C ALA A 247 31.89 -11.07 -13.11
N LYS A 248 33.13 -11.49 -13.42
CA LYS A 248 34.04 -12.21 -12.51
C LYS A 248 33.41 -13.44 -11.86
N VAL A 249 32.55 -14.15 -12.60
CA VAL A 249 31.94 -15.40 -12.14
C VAL A 249 33.04 -16.44 -11.90
N GLN A 250 32.91 -17.24 -10.84
CA GLN A 250 33.88 -18.30 -10.55
C GLN A 250 34.03 -19.27 -11.72
N HIS A 251 35.28 -19.56 -12.07
CA HIS A 251 35.66 -20.44 -13.19
C HIS A 251 35.99 -21.87 -12.75
N ASP A 252 35.95 -22.14 -11.43
CA ASP A 252 36.10 -23.48 -10.83
C ASP A 252 34.91 -23.81 -9.89
N PRO A 253 33.65 -23.67 -10.33
CA PRO A 253 32.53 -24.19 -9.56
C PRO A 253 32.60 -25.73 -9.59
N LYS A 254 32.56 -26.37 -8.42
CA LYS A 254 32.51 -27.83 -8.31
C LYS A 254 31.11 -28.31 -8.69
N ASP A 255 31.05 -29.36 -9.52
CA ASP A 255 29.86 -30.21 -9.71
C ASP A 255 29.37 -30.80 -8.38
#